data_AF-A0AAV2ZSS7-F1
#
_entry.id   AF-A0AAV2ZSS7-F1
#
_cell.length_a   1.000
_cell.length_b   1.000
_cell.length_c   1.000
_cell.angle_alpha   90.00
_cell.angle_beta   90.00
_cell.angle_gamma   90.00
#
_symmetry.space_group_name_H-M   'P 1'
#
loop_
_entity.id
_entity.type
_entity.pdbx_description
1 polymer ?
#
loop_
_entity_poly.entity_id
_entity_poly.type
_entity_poly.pdbx_seq_one_letter_code
_entity_poly.pdbx_strand_id
1 'polypeptide(L)'
;MADVTMRFAAVGGFDFGNCRRNALLDKEFLQKGHKLPAARKTGTTIAGVVFKDGVILGADTRATEGMVVADKNCSKIHYIAPNVYCCGAGTAADTEMTTQMISSNIELHSLSTGRLPRVATANRMLKQMLFRYQGYIGAALVLGGVDCTGPHLYSIYPHGSTDRLPYVTMGSGSLAAMAVFEDRYRPDLEEDEAKQLVRDAIASGIFNDLGSGSNIDLCVITKNKVDYIRPHDVANKKGVRSGNYKYKKGTTGVLSEKITHFNLDVVEESIQTMDTS
;
A
#
# COMPACT_ATOMS: atom_id res chain seq x y z
N MET A 1 -0.02 23.18 -43.31
CA MET A 1 0.98 22.33 -42.62
C MET A 1 0.23 21.42 -41.68
N ALA A 2 0.14 20.13 -41.99
CA ALA A 2 -0.47 19.15 -41.10
C ALA A 2 0.58 18.79 -40.04
N ASP A 3 0.34 19.18 -38.79
CA ASP A 3 1.22 18.88 -37.68
C ASP A 3 1.02 17.40 -37.30
N VAL A 4 1.95 16.55 -37.72
CA VAL A 4 1.96 15.13 -37.37
C VAL A 4 2.52 15.03 -35.96
N THR A 5 1.64 14.93 -34.97
CA THR A 5 2.03 14.72 -33.58
C THR A 5 2.62 13.32 -33.44
N MET A 6 3.95 13.20 -33.56
CA MET A 6 4.66 11.96 -33.21
C MET A 6 4.58 11.77 -31.69
N ARG A 7 3.75 10.82 -31.27
CA ARG A 7 3.78 10.30 -29.89
C ARG A 7 5.02 9.42 -29.76
N PHE A 8 6.11 9.98 -29.25
CA PHE A 8 7.20 9.16 -28.72
C PHE A 8 6.62 8.28 -27.62
N ALA A 9 6.87 6.96 -27.70
CA ALA A 9 6.60 6.09 -26.57
C ALA A 9 7.43 6.61 -25.39
N ALA A 10 6.79 6.86 -24.25
CA ALA A 10 7.52 7.25 -23.05
C ALA A 10 8.55 6.16 -22.73
N VAL A 11 9.84 6.49 -22.86
CA VAL A 11 10.92 5.58 -22.50
C VAL A 11 11.09 5.67 -20.99
N GLY A 12 10.43 4.76 -20.27
CA GLY A 12 10.45 4.71 -18.81
C GLY A 12 9.17 5.23 -18.17
N GLY A 13 8.60 4.43 -17.28
CA GLY A 13 7.34 4.69 -16.57
C GLY A 13 6.38 3.50 -16.64
N PHE A 14 5.58 3.31 -15.60
CA PHE A 14 4.56 2.25 -15.57
C PHE A 14 3.39 2.66 -16.49
N ASP A 15 3.13 1.89 -17.56
CA ASP A 15 2.07 2.18 -18.54
C ASP A 15 0.85 1.28 -18.35
N PHE A 16 -0.30 1.91 -18.09
CA PHE A 16 -1.60 1.25 -18.02
C PHE A 16 -2.41 1.40 -19.34
N GLY A 17 -1.87 2.01 -20.39
CA GLY A 17 -2.58 2.33 -21.64
C GLY A 17 -3.07 1.12 -22.45
N ASN A 18 -2.48 -0.06 -22.20
CA ASN A 18 -2.77 -1.28 -22.95
C ASN A 18 -4.08 -1.99 -22.56
N CYS A 19 -4.91 -1.41 -21.69
CA CYS A 19 -6.18 -2.01 -21.24
C CYS A 19 -7.12 -2.42 -22.38
N ARG A 20 -7.31 -1.56 -23.40
CA ARG A 20 -8.21 -1.86 -24.52
C ARG A 20 -7.71 -3.01 -25.38
N ARG A 21 -6.40 -3.07 -25.63
CA ARG A 21 -5.74 -4.20 -26.31
C ARG A 21 -5.95 -5.49 -25.53
N ASN A 22 -5.72 -5.46 -24.22
CA ASN A 22 -5.90 -6.63 -23.35
C ASN A 22 -7.34 -7.15 -23.38
N ALA A 23 -8.34 -6.26 -23.39
CA ALA A 23 -9.75 -6.65 -23.48
C ALA A 23 -10.14 -7.29 -24.82
N LEU A 24 -9.53 -6.87 -25.93
CA LEU A 24 -9.71 -7.52 -27.23
C LEU A 24 -9.08 -8.92 -27.24
N LEU A 25 -7.84 -9.03 -26.73
CA LEU A 25 -7.15 -10.31 -26.61
C LEU A 25 -7.93 -11.28 -25.73
N ASP A 26 -8.50 -10.84 -24.61
CA ASP A 26 -9.30 -11.71 -23.74
C ASP A 26 -10.47 -12.34 -24.49
N LYS A 27 -11.20 -11.55 -25.30
CA LYS A 27 -12.30 -12.04 -26.14
C LYS A 27 -11.82 -13.06 -27.18
N GLU A 28 -10.70 -12.79 -27.86
CA GLU A 28 -10.13 -13.70 -28.86
C GLU A 28 -9.62 -15.01 -28.24
N PHE A 29 -8.98 -14.95 -27.08
CA PHE A 29 -8.48 -16.13 -26.37
C PHE A 29 -9.61 -16.98 -25.82
N LEU A 30 -10.68 -16.35 -25.28
CA LEU A 30 -11.89 -17.04 -24.85
C LEU A 30 -12.55 -17.81 -26.00
N GLN A 31 -12.62 -17.23 -27.21
CA GLN A 31 -13.12 -17.91 -28.40
C GLN A 31 -12.28 -19.14 -28.77
N LYS A 32 -10.98 -19.14 -28.47
CA LYS A 32 -10.05 -20.24 -28.69
C LYS A 32 -9.97 -21.22 -27.51
N GLY A 33 -10.81 -21.08 -26.48
CA GLY A 33 -10.82 -21.95 -25.30
C GLY A 33 -9.67 -21.71 -24.32
N HIS A 34 -8.94 -20.61 -24.45
CA HIS A 34 -7.84 -20.24 -23.56
C HIS A 34 -8.28 -19.14 -22.58
N LYS A 35 -7.75 -19.17 -21.35
CA LYS A 35 -7.95 -18.10 -20.35
C LYS A 35 -6.66 -17.32 -20.17
N LEU A 36 -6.78 -15.98 -20.14
CA LEU A 36 -5.67 -15.12 -19.77
C LEU A 36 -5.33 -15.30 -18.27
N PRO A 37 -4.05 -15.10 -17.88
CA PRO A 37 -3.68 -15.06 -16.48
C PRO A 37 -4.40 -13.91 -15.77
N ALA A 38 -5.01 -14.22 -14.62
CA ALA A 38 -5.71 -13.22 -13.81
C ALA A 38 -4.73 -12.43 -12.95
N ALA A 39 -4.98 -11.14 -12.79
CA ALA A 39 -4.25 -10.31 -11.82
C ALA A 39 -4.43 -10.90 -10.41
N ARG A 40 -3.32 -11.07 -9.70
CA ARG A 40 -3.35 -11.64 -8.35
C ARG A 40 -3.77 -10.57 -7.36
N LYS A 41 -4.89 -10.82 -6.67
CA LYS A 41 -5.35 -9.98 -5.57
C LYS A 41 -4.79 -10.53 -4.27
N THR A 42 -4.48 -9.62 -3.36
CA THR A 42 -4.09 -9.96 -2.00
C THR A 42 -5.32 -9.91 -1.10
N GLY A 43 -5.38 -10.82 -0.13
CA GLY A 43 -6.24 -10.66 1.03
C GLY A 43 -5.70 -9.52 1.91
N THR A 44 -6.56 -8.65 2.40
CA THR A 44 -6.17 -7.42 3.08
C THR A 44 -7.33 -6.84 3.87
N THR A 45 -7.05 -6.25 5.03
CA THR A 45 -7.96 -5.36 5.74
C THR A 45 -7.27 -4.01 5.95
N ILE A 46 -7.87 -2.95 5.41
CA ILE A 46 -7.46 -1.57 5.68
C ILE A 46 -8.66 -0.79 6.20
N ALA A 47 -8.38 0.14 7.12
CA ALA A 47 -9.40 0.94 7.78
C ALA A 47 -8.87 2.35 8.06
N GLY A 48 -9.77 3.31 8.23
CA GLY A 48 -9.42 4.63 8.70
C GLY A 48 -10.55 5.29 9.47
N VAL A 49 -10.21 6.20 10.38
CA VAL A 49 -11.16 6.98 11.17
C VAL A 49 -10.67 8.42 11.31
N VAL A 50 -11.60 9.37 11.26
CA VAL A 50 -11.40 10.76 11.63
C VAL A 50 -11.68 10.88 13.13
N PHE A 51 -10.73 11.45 13.86
CA PHE A 51 -10.84 11.76 15.28
C PHE A 51 -10.66 13.27 15.49
N LYS A 52 -10.81 13.76 16.73
CA LYS A 52 -10.91 15.21 17.01
C LYS A 52 -9.76 16.05 16.42
N ASP A 53 -8.53 15.54 16.46
CA ASP A 53 -7.32 16.29 16.07
C ASP A 53 -6.70 15.82 14.73
N GLY A 54 -7.31 14.83 14.06
CA GLY A 54 -6.67 14.21 12.91
C GLY A 54 -7.36 12.99 12.30
N VAL A 55 -6.56 12.18 11.61
CA VAL A 55 -6.98 10.93 10.96
C VAL A 55 -6.04 9.81 11.39
N ILE A 56 -6.58 8.62 11.64
CA ILE A 56 -5.80 7.40 11.83
C ILE A 56 -6.12 6.46 10.69
N LEU A 57 -5.06 5.92 10.07
CA LEU A 57 -5.12 4.84 9.10
C LEU A 57 -4.56 3.57 9.72
N GLY A 58 -5.16 2.42 9.41
CA GLY A 58 -4.72 1.12 9.89
C GLY A 58 -4.74 0.07 8.79
N ALA A 59 -3.79 -0.86 8.87
CA ALA A 59 -3.68 -1.97 7.92
C ALA A 59 -3.07 -3.21 8.57
N ASP A 60 -3.42 -4.39 8.06
CA ASP A 60 -2.72 -5.64 8.38
C ASP A 60 -1.48 -5.83 7.48
N THR A 61 -0.52 -6.67 7.88
CA THR A 61 0.76 -6.83 7.16
C THR A 61 0.90 -8.10 6.31
N ARG A 62 -0.16 -8.90 6.17
CA ARG A 62 -0.16 -10.09 5.30
C ARG A 62 -0.39 -9.74 3.84
N ALA A 63 0.37 -10.35 2.93
CA ALA A 63 0.06 -10.39 1.50
C ALA A 63 -0.04 -11.84 1.03
N THR A 64 -1.14 -12.20 0.37
CA THR A 64 -1.38 -13.55 -0.16
C THR A 64 -1.19 -13.61 -1.67
N GLU A 65 -0.72 -14.77 -2.15
CA GLU A 65 -0.71 -15.14 -3.55
C GLU A 65 -1.64 -16.35 -3.74
N GLY A 66 -2.90 -16.07 -4.06
CA GLY A 66 -3.95 -17.09 -3.96
C GLY A 66 -4.17 -17.48 -2.50
N MET A 67 -4.08 -18.78 -2.19
CA MET A 67 -4.28 -19.31 -0.84
C MET A 67 -2.99 -19.42 0.00
N VAL A 68 -1.85 -18.97 -0.55
CA VAL A 68 -0.55 -19.03 0.12
C VAL A 68 -0.16 -17.64 0.58
N VAL A 69 0.35 -17.53 1.81
CA VAL A 69 0.92 -16.28 2.33
C VAL A 69 2.28 -16.05 1.67
N ALA A 70 2.38 -15.05 0.80
CA ALA A 70 3.59 -14.67 0.09
C ALA A 70 4.51 -13.81 0.98
N ASP A 71 3.92 -12.85 1.69
CA ASP A 71 4.63 -11.99 2.64
C ASP A 71 3.85 -11.87 3.95
N LYS A 72 4.57 -11.90 5.07
CA LYS A 72 4.03 -11.75 6.43
C LYS A 72 4.21 -10.35 6.98
N ASN A 73 4.99 -9.49 6.34
CA ASN A 73 5.31 -8.15 6.81
C ASN A 73 5.30 -7.10 5.67
N CYS A 74 4.29 -7.15 4.83
CA CYS A 74 4.07 -6.21 3.73
C CYS A 74 3.56 -4.84 4.25
N SER A 75 3.99 -3.74 3.64
CA SER A 75 3.50 -2.38 3.97
C SER A 75 2.39 -1.96 3.03
N LYS A 76 1.24 -1.60 3.60
CA LYS A 76 0.06 -1.18 2.83
C LYS A 76 -0.29 0.30 3.02
N ILE A 77 0.33 0.97 3.99
CA ILE A 77 0.19 2.41 4.21
C ILE A 77 1.30 3.10 3.43
N HIS A 78 0.94 3.77 2.33
CA HIS A 78 1.86 4.43 1.43
C HIS A 78 1.92 5.93 1.72
N TYR A 79 3.13 6.48 1.66
CA TYR A 79 3.38 7.91 1.72
C TYR A 79 2.88 8.60 0.45
N ILE A 80 2.23 9.75 0.59
CA ILE A 80 1.83 10.61 -0.53
C ILE A 80 2.47 11.99 -0.40
N ALA A 81 2.35 12.61 0.78
CA ALA A 81 2.91 13.91 1.14
C ALA A 81 3.15 13.95 2.66
N PRO A 82 3.86 14.96 3.19
CA PRO A 82 4.17 15.04 4.63
C PRO A 82 2.93 15.02 5.54
N ASN A 83 1.75 15.39 5.01
CA ASN A 83 0.48 15.46 5.71
C ASN A 83 -0.60 14.51 5.16
N VAL A 84 -0.25 13.61 4.23
CA VAL A 84 -1.19 12.74 3.51
C VAL A 84 -0.60 11.34 3.32
N TYR A 85 -1.35 10.32 3.72
CA TYR A 85 -1.04 8.91 3.48
C TYR A 85 -2.22 8.20 2.82
N CYS A 86 -1.94 7.07 2.18
CA CYS A 86 -2.92 6.30 1.44
C CYS A 86 -2.73 4.81 1.71
N CYS A 87 -3.77 4.13 2.16
CA CYS A 87 -3.76 2.68 2.30
C CYS A 87 -4.21 2.01 0.99
N GLY A 88 -3.49 0.97 0.57
CA GLY A 88 -3.79 0.18 -0.62
C GLY A 88 -4.46 -1.17 -0.31
N ALA A 89 -5.51 -1.50 -1.04
CA ALA A 89 -6.12 -2.83 -1.09
C ALA A 89 -6.42 -3.24 -2.55
N GLY A 90 -6.57 -4.55 -2.78
CA GLY A 90 -6.82 -5.12 -4.10
C GLY A 90 -5.55 -5.69 -4.74
N THR A 91 -5.25 -5.28 -5.97
CA THR A 91 -4.01 -5.69 -6.66
C THR A 91 -2.84 -4.87 -6.10
N ALA A 92 -1.91 -5.53 -5.38
CA ALA A 92 -0.83 -4.83 -4.67
C ALA A 92 0.06 -3.97 -5.58
N ALA A 93 0.41 -4.49 -6.77
CA ALA A 93 1.21 -3.74 -7.73
C ALA A 93 0.48 -2.50 -8.27
N ASP A 94 -0.84 -2.60 -8.50
CA ASP A 94 -1.64 -1.47 -8.97
C ASP A 94 -1.69 -0.37 -7.92
N THR A 95 -1.88 -0.72 -6.64
CA THR A 95 -1.92 0.26 -5.53
C THR A 95 -0.57 0.94 -5.35
N GLU A 96 0.53 0.18 -5.39
CA GLU A 96 1.88 0.72 -5.23
C GLU A 96 2.23 1.70 -6.34
N MET A 97 2.05 1.30 -7.61
CA MET A 97 2.41 2.16 -8.74
C MET A 97 1.50 3.39 -8.85
N THR A 98 0.20 3.22 -8.53
CA THR A 98 -0.75 4.34 -8.52
C THR A 98 -0.39 5.36 -7.44
N THR A 99 -0.10 4.90 -6.21
CA THR A 99 0.26 5.80 -5.11
C THR A 99 1.60 6.49 -5.34
N GLN A 100 2.62 5.79 -5.86
CA GLN A 100 3.92 6.38 -6.21
C GLN A 100 3.79 7.49 -7.27
N MET A 101 3.04 7.25 -8.34
CA MET A 101 2.82 8.28 -9.37
C MET A 101 2.08 9.49 -8.83
N ILE A 102 1.07 9.31 -7.97
CA ILE A 102 0.36 10.43 -7.36
C ILE A 102 1.24 11.17 -6.37
N SER A 103 2.04 10.48 -5.57
CA SER A 103 3.01 11.10 -4.66
C SER A 103 3.99 12.00 -5.41
N SER A 104 4.59 11.51 -6.49
CA SER A 104 5.52 12.29 -7.32
C SER A 104 4.87 13.55 -7.91
N ASN A 105 3.65 13.42 -8.44
CA ASN A 105 2.94 14.58 -8.98
C ASN A 105 2.53 15.60 -7.91
N ILE A 106 2.20 15.14 -6.70
CA ILE A 106 1.89 16.01 -5.56
C ILE A 106 3.15 16.73 -5.07
N GLU A 107 4.29 16.04 -5.04
CA GLU A 107 5.57 16.66 -4.70
C GLU A 107 5.90 17.78 -5.68
N LEU A 108 5.82 17.52 -7.00
CA LEU A 108 5.98 18.55 -8.04
C LEU A 108 5.01 19.72 -7.86
N HIS A 109 3.74 19.44 -7.55
CA HIS A 109 2.74 20.47 -7.29
C HIS A 109 3.08 21.30 -6.03
N SER A 110 3.56 20.67 -4.97
CA SER A 110 3.93 21.33 -3.72
C SER A 110 5.15 22.24 -3.90
N LEU A 111 6.15 21.77 -4.66
CA LEU A 111 7.36 22.55 -4.98
C LEU A 111 7.01 23.76 -5.85
N SER A 112 6.12 23.58 -6.83
CA SER A 112 5.67 24.68 -7.69
C SER A 112 4.83 25.72 -6.95
N THR A 113 3.97 25.30 -6.02
CA THR A 113 3.09 26.21 -5.28
C THR A 113 3.75 26.81 -4.03
N GLY A 114 4.85 26.21 -3.55
CA GLY A 114 5.50 26.56 -2.29
C GLY A 114 4.60 26.35 -1.07
N ARG A 115 3.60 25.46 -1.16
CA ARG A 115 2.58 25.23 -0.12
C ARG A 115 2.36 23.76 0.14
N LEU A 116 1.91 23.46 1.36
CA LEU A 116 1.52 22.11 1.74
C LEU A 116 0.31 21.63 0.90
N PRO A 117 0.34 20.41 0.34
CA PRO A 117 -0.76 19.86 -0.44
C PRO A 117 -2.06 19.74 0.33
N ARG A 118 -3.19 19.94 -0.37
CA ARG A 118 -4.53 19.62 0.13
C ARG A 118 -4.87 18.17 -0.16
N VAL A 119 -5.59 17.51 0.77
CA VAL A 119 -6.01 16.11 0.60
C VAL A 119 -6.94 15.95 -0.62
N ALA A 120 -7.78 16.97 -0.86
CA ALA A 120 -8.68 17.01 -2.00
C ALA A 120 -7.96 16.97 -3.36
N THR A 121 -6.73 17.50 -3.45
CA THR A 121 -5.92 17.45 -4.68
C THR A 121 -5.52 16.00 -4.97
N ALA A 122 -5.00 15.28 -3.97
CA ALA A 122 -4.66 13.86 -4.10
C ALA A 122 -5.88 13.01 -4.50
N ASN A 123 -7.02 13.22 -3.82
CA ASN A 123 -8.27 12.55 -4.15
C ASN A 123 -8.68 12.80 -5.62
N ARG A 124 -8.58 14.04 -6.10
CA ARG A 124 -8.93 14.40 -7.48
C ARG A 124 -8.05 13.68 -8.51
N MET A 125 -6.75 13.63 -8.27
CA MET A 125 -5.81 13.00 -9.19
C MET A 125 -6.02 11.49 -9.24
N LEU A 126 -6.19 10.84 -8.08
CA LEU A 126 -6.48 9.41 -7.99
C LEU A 126 -7.76 9.04 -8.74
N LYS A 127 -8.88 9.73 -8.46
CA LYS A 127 -10.16 9.37 -9.09
C LYS A 127 -10.18 9.59 -10.60
N GLN A 128 -9.55 10.66 -11.09
CA GLN A 128 -9.45 10.91 -12.53
C GLN A 128 -8.56 9.88 -13.22
N MET A 129 -7.45 9.50 -12.60
CA MET A 129 -6.56 8.46 -13.10
C MET A 129 -7.28 7.12 -13.17
N LEU A 130 -7.91 6.67 -12.08
CA LEU A 130 -8.62 5.39 -12.03
C LEU A 130 -9.80 5.35 -13.01
N PHE A 131 -10.57 6.44 -13.10
CA PHE A 131 -11.66 6.56 -14.07
C PHE A 131 -11.14 6.51 -15.52
N ARG A 132 -9.99 7.12 -15.83
CA ARG A 132 -9.38 7.05 -17.17
C ARG A 132 -9.16 5.60 -17.63
N TYR A 133 -8.84 4.71 -16.69
CA TYR A 133 -8.66 3.28 -16.95
C TYR A 133 -9.91 2.44 -16.67
N GLN A 134 -11.09 3.05 -16.50
CA GLN A 134 -12.39 2.37 -16.48
C GLN A 134 -12.45 1.12 -15.57
N GLY A 135 -11.74 1.15 -14.43
CA GLY A 135 -11.70 0.04 -13.48
C GLY A 135 -10.72 -1.11 -13.79
N TYR A 136 -9.90 -1.01 -14.84
CA TYR A 136 -8.87 -2.01 -15.13
C TYR A 136 -7.71 -1.99 -14.12
N ILE A 137 -7.48 -0.84 -13.46
CA ILE A 137 -6.52 -0.71 -12.35
C ILE A 137 -7.26 -1.13 -11.07
N GLY A 138 -6.88 -2.26 -10.49
CA GLY A 138 -7.53 -2.87 -9.34
C GLY A 138 -7.14 -2.25 -7.99
N ALA A 139 -6.99 -0.94 -7.93
CA ALA A 139 -6.58 -0.21 -6.73
C ALA A 139 -7.79 0.30 -5.95
N ALA A 140 -8.05 -0.30 -4.79
CA ALA A 140 -8.98 0.20 -3.79
C ALA A 140 -8.18 0.95 -2.73
N LEU A 141 -8.51 2.23 -2.50
CA LEU A 141 -7.66 3.11 -1.71
C LEU A 141 -8.43 3.77 -0.57
N VAL A 142 -7.78 3.90 0.59
CA VAL A 142 -8.23 4.76 1.69
C VAL A 142 -7.23 5.90 1.84
N LEU A 143 -7.64 7.10 1.45
CA LEU A 143 -6.80 8.30 1.47
C LEU A 143 -7.14 9.13 2.70
N GLY A 144 -6.15 9.34 3.57
CA GLY A 144 -6.30 10.14 4.79
C GLY A 144 -5.24 11.22 4.88
N GLY A 145 -5.62 12.39 5.38
CA GLY A 145 -4.68 13.47 5.64
C GLY A 145 -5.28 14.62 6.41
N VAL A 146 -4.42 15.53 6.85
CA VAL A 146 -4.82 16.77 7.53
C VAL A 146 -4.30 17.94 6.73
N ASP A 147 -5.20 18.83 6.30
CA ASP A 147 -4.82 20.05 5.59
C ASP A 147 -5.30 21.31 6.33
N CYS A 148 -5.14 22.48 5.71
CA CYS A 148 -5.52 23.75 6.32
C CYS A 148 -7.02 23.89 6.63
N THR A 149 -7.87 23.01 6.06
CA THR A 149 -9.31 22.96 6.32
C THR A 149 -9.70 21.88 7.34
N GLY A 150 -8.74 21.11 7.85
CA GLY A 150 -8.95 20.07 8.86
C GLY A 150 -8.63 18.65 8.37
N PRO A 151 -9.07 17.63 9.12
CA PRO A 151 -8.89 16.23 8.74
C PRO A 151 -9.87 15.83 7.63
N HIS A 152 -9.37 15.05 6.67
CA HIS A 152 -10.19 14.47 5.60
C HIS A 152 -9.84 13.01 5.41
N LEU A 153 -10.88 12.20 5.24
CA LEU A 153 -10.77 10.78 4.96
C LEU A 153 -11.67 10.45 3.76
N TYR A 154 -11.10 9.76 2.78
CA TYR A 154 -11.77 9.36 1.56
C TYR A 154 -11.59 7.87 1.31
N SER A 155 -12.66 7.20 0.87
CA SER A 155 -12.56 5.92 0.17
C SER A 155 -12.59 6.18 -1.33
N ILE A 156 -11.73 5.49 -2.08
CA ILE A 156 -11.64 5.60 -3.54
C ILE A 156 -11.69 4.19 -4.11
N TYR A 157 -12.74 3.90 -4.86
CA TYR A 157 -12.91 2.59 -5.47
C TYR A 157 -12.19 2.50 -6.82
N PRO A 158 -11.86 1.28 -7.31
CA PRO A 158 -11.09 1.08 -8.55
C PRO A 158 -11.66 1.75 -9.81
N HIS A 159 -12.97 2.00 -9.84
CA HIS A 159 -13.66 2.64 -10.96
C HIS A 159 -13.66 4.18 -10.89
N GLY A 160 -13.07 4.77 -9.84
CA GLY A 160 -12.95 6.22 -9.67
C GLY A 160 -14.10 6.89 -8.91
N SER A 161 -15.04 6.13 -8.33
CA SER A 161 -15.98 6.70 -7.35
C SER A 161 -15.27 7.01 -6.04
N THR A 162 -15.76 8.03 -5.33
CA THR A 162 -15.12 8.54 -4.12
C THR A 162 -16.16 8.97 -3.11
N ASP A 163 -16.01 8.52 -1.87
CA ASP A 163 -16.84 8.95 -0.75
C ASP A 163 -15.99 9.65 0.30
N ARG A 164 -16.56 10.68 0.95
CA ARG A 164 -15.95 11.34 2.12
C ARG A 164 -16.74 10.94 3.34
N LEU A 165 -16.11 10.25 4.28
CA LEU A 165 -16.77 9.62 5.41
C LEU A 165 -15.94 9.78 6.70
N PRO A 166 -16.57 9.75 7.89
CA PRO A 166 -15.87 9.83 9.16
C PRO A 166 -15.04 8.57 9.47
N TYR A 167 -15.43 7.41 8.94
CA TYR A 167 -14.68 6.16 9.00
C TYR A 167 -14.92 5.36 7.73
N VAL A 168 -13.94 4.57 7.31
CA VAL A 168 -14.03 3.72 6.12
C VAL A 168 -13.25 2.43 6.31
N THR A 169 -13.66 1.38 5.60
CA THR A 169 -12.95 0.09 5.53
C THR A 169 -12.90 -0.40 4.10
N MET A 170 -11.78 -0.99 3.68
CA MET A 170 -11.62 -1.60 2.35
C MET A 170 -10.83 -2.91 2.46
N GLY A 171 -10.91 -3.74 1.41
CA GLY A 171 -10.26 -5.05 1.36
C GLY A 171 -11.19 -6.23 1.70
N SER A 172 -10.64 -7.44 1.77
CA SER A 172 -11.40 -8.68 1.99
C SER A 172 -12.00 -8.78 3.40
N GLY A 173 -11.27 -8.37 4.44
CA GLY A 173 -11.79 -8.35 5.82
C GLY A 173 -12.52 -7.05 6.20
N SER A 174 -12.86 -6.21 5.22
CA SER A 174 -13.51 -4.91 5.44
C SER A 174 -14.83 -5.02 6.22
N LEU A 175 -15.64 -6.03 5.95
CA LEU A 175 -16.93 -6.20 6.63
C LEU A 175 -16.78 -6.48 8.14
N ALA A 176 -15.76 -7.26 8.52
CA ALA A 176 -15.46 -7.54 9.92
C ALA A 176 -14.93 -6.30 10.65
N ALA A 177 -14.14 -5.47 9.95
CA ALA A 177 -13.69 -4.18 10.46
C ALA A 177 -14.85 -3.18 10.57
N MET A 178 -15.77 -3.16 9.60
CA MET A 178 -16.92 -2.26 9.59
C MET A 178 -17.87 -2.54 10.76
N ALA A 179 -18.11 -3.82 11.09
CA ALA A 179 -18.92 -4.20 12.23
C ALA A 179 -18.39 -3.61 13.56
N VAL A 180 -17.05 -3.52 13.70
CA VAL A 180 -16.43 -2.89 14.88
C VAL A 180 -16.63 -1.38 14.89
N PHE A 181 -16.52 -0.72 13.73
CA PHE A 181 -16.77 0.72 13.65
C PHE A 181 -18.22 1.06 13.96
N GLU A 182 -19.18 0.36 13.36
CA GLU A 182 -20.61 0.61 13.59
C GLU A 182 -21.03 0.41 15.06
N ASP A 183 -20.41 -0.53 15.78
CA ASP A 183 -20.70 -0.79 17.19
C ASP A 183 -20.10 0.27 18.14
N ARG A 184 -18.88 0.75 17.86
CA ARG A 184 -18.06 1.49 18.84
C ARG A 184 -17.69 2.91 18.45
N TYR A 185 -17.90 3.31 17.20
CA TYR A 185 -17.57 4.66 16.74
C TYR A 185 -18.41 5.72 17.47
N ARG A 186 -17.76 6.84 17.79
CA ARG A 186 -18.40 8.07 18.23
C ARG A 186 -17.74 9.24 17.51
N PRO A 187 -18.45 10.35 17.26
CA PRO A 187 -17.80 11.57 16.81
C PRO A 187 -16.79 12.05 17.86
N ASP A 188 -15.77 12.77 17.41
CA ASP A 188 -14.79 13.48 18.25
C ASP A 188 -14.02 12.61 19.26
N LEU A 189 -13.66 11.38 18.86
CA LEU A 189 -12.79 10.51 19.66
C LEU A 189 -11.44 11.16 19.98
N GLU A 190 -10.93 10.83 21.16
CA GLU A 190 -9.55 11.11 21.57
C GLU A 190 -8.54 10.27 20.77
N GLU A 191 -7.28 10.71 20.66
CA GLU A 191 -6.25 10.01 19.86
C GLU A 191 -6.10 8.54 20.28
N ASP A 192 -6.03 8.26 21.59
CA ASP A 192 -5.84 6.90 22.11
C ASP A 192 -7.10 6.02 21.93
N GLU A 193 -8.29 6.60 22.10
CA GLU A 193 -9.55 5.87 21.82
C GLU A 193 -9.66 5.51 20.34
N ALA A 194 -9.29 6.44 19.45
CA ALA A 194 -9.29 6.21 18.02
C ALA A 194 -8.24 5.17 17.60
N LYS A 195 -7.03 5.20 18.19
CA LYS A 195 -5.99 4.17 18.00
C LYS A 195 -6.53 2.78 18.36
N GLN A 196 -7.15 2.66 19.53
CA GLN A 196 -7.72 1.40 19.99
C GLN A 196 -8.84 0.91 19.06
N LEU A 197 -9.73 1.81 18.63
CA LEU A 197 -10.82 1.50 17.73
C LEU A 197 -10.32 0.95 16.39
N VAL A 198 -9.34 1.63 15.75
CA VAL A 198 -8.75 1.16 14.48
C VAL A 198 -8.01 -0.15 14.67
N ARG A 199 -7.21 -0.29 15.75
CA ARG A 199 -6.53 -1.54 16.08
C ARG A 199 -7.51 -2.70 16.18
N ASP A 200 -8.63 -2.51 16.87
CA ASP A 200 -9.62 -3.56 17.05
C ASP A 200 -10.38 -3.88 15.76
N ALA A 201 -10.64 -2.89 14.92
CA ALA A 201 -11.24 -3.08 13.60
C ALA A 201 -10.33 -3.94 12.70
N ILE A 202 -9.03 -3.63 12.64
CA ILE A 202 -8.06 -4.45 11.89
C ILE A 202 -7.93 -5.84 12.50
N ALA A 203 -7.87 -5.96 13.83
CA ALA A 203 -7.81 -7.26 14.51
C ALA A 203 -9.04 -8.14 14.18
N SER A 204 -10.23 -7.53 14.13
CA SER A 204 -11.46 -8.22 13.69
C SER A 204 -11.31 -8.77 12.27
N GLY A 205 -10.74 -8.00 11.34
CA GLY A 205 -10.37 -8.47 10.01
C GLY A 205 -9.38 -9.64 10.05
N ILE A 206 -8.31 -9.54 10.85
CA ILE A 206 -7.28 -10.58 10.99
C ILE A 206 -7.86 -11.92 11.44
N PHE A 207 -8.78 -11.93 12.41
CA PHE A 207 -9.32 -13.17 12.98
C PHE A 207 -10.52 -13.74 12.22
N ASN A 208 -11.17 -12.95 11.36
CA ASN A 208 -12.37 -13.38 10.61
C ASN A 208 -12.17 -13.48 9.09
N ASP A 209 -11.03 -13.03 8.54
CA ASP A 209 -10.68 -13.15 7.12
C ASP A 209 -9.38 -13.93 6.90
N LEU A 210 -9.42 -14.96 6.06
CA LEU A 210 -8.26 -15.80 5.72
C LEU A 210 -7.14 -15.01 5.03
N GLY A 211 -7.56 -14.02 4.24
CA GLY A 211 -6.69 -13.17 3.46
C GLY A 211 -5.85 -12.20 4.31
N SER A 212 -6.35 -11.86 5.50
CA SER A 212 -5.75 -10.88 6.39
C SER A 212 -4.95 -11.56 7.50
N GLY A 213 -3.96 -10.86 8.07
CA GLY A 213 -3.24 -11.37 9.23
C GLY A 213 -1.89 -10.71 9.52
N SER A 214 -1.16 -11.34 10.45
CA SER A 214 0.17 -10.93 10.93
C SER A 214 0.12 -9.74 11.89
N ASN A 215 0.80 -8.63 11.58
CA ASN A 215 0.88 -7.47 12.46
C ASN A 215 -0.19 -6.44 12.06
N ILE A 216 -0.42 -5.49 12.96
CA ILE A 216 -1.25 -4.31 12.73
C ILE A 216 -0.32 -3.10 12.68
N ASP A 217 -0.41 -2.33 11.61
CA ASP A 217 0.27 -1.05 11.44
C ASP A 217 -0.74 0.08 11.61
N LEU A 218 -0.34 1.16 12.29
CA LEU A 218 -1.14 2.38 12.41
C LEU A 218 -0.34 3.58 11.92
N CYS A 219 -1.02 4.52 11.26
CA CYS A 219 -0.48 5.82 10.90
C CYS A 219 -1.41 6.91 11.42
N VAL A 220 -0.91 7.72 12.35
CA VAL A 220 -1.63 8.81 13.00
C VAL A 220 -1.19 10.11 12.36
N ILE A 221 -2.12 10.82 11.74
CA ILE A 221 -1.86 12.05 11.02
C ILE A 221 -2.61 13.16 11.74
N THR A 222 -1.87 14.10 12.31
CA THR A 222 -2.42 15.32 12.94
C THR A 222 -1.92 16.54 12.16
N LYS A 223 -2.35 17.74 12.57
CA LYS A 223 -1.89 19.00 11.97
C LYS A 223 -0.36 19.19 12.07
N ASN A 224 0.26 18.70 13.14
CA ASN A 224 1.66 19.01 13.47
C ASN A 224 2.60 17.81 13.33
N LYS A 225 2.10 16.60 13.59
CA LYS A 225 2.89 15.36 13.59
C LYS A 225 2.24 14.29 12.72
N VAL A 226 3.09 13.49 12.09
CA VAL A 226 2.73 12.18 11.58
C VAL A 226 3.51 11.14 12.37
N ASP A 227 2.80 10.17 12.92
CA ASP A 227 3.38 9.04 13.64
C ASP A 227 3.03 7.74 12.92
N TYR A 228 4.01 7.12 12.27
CA TYR A 228 3.85 5.85 11.58
C TYR A 228 4.43 4.71 12.42
N ILE A 229 3.53 3.91 13.00
CA ILE A 229 3.83 2.91 14.01
C ILE A 229 3.79 1.52 13.37
N ARG A 230 4.98 0.93 13.17
CA ARG A 230 5.16 -0.40 12.57
C ARG A 230 6.18 -1.22 13.37
N PRO A 231 5.79 -2.32 14.03
CA PRO A 231 4.41 -2.76 14.27
C PRO A 231 3.76 -1.94 15.41
N HIS A 232 2.46 -1.69 15.32
CA HIS A 232 1.67 -1.21 16.47
C HIS A 232 1.24 -2.38 17.38
N ASP A 233 0.75 -3.47 16.79
CA ASP A 233 0.37 -4.68 17.52
C ASP A 233 0.72 -5.96 16.74
N VAL A 234 0.94 -7.06 17.46
CA VAL A 234 1.31 -8.37 16.92
C VAL A 234 0.21 -9.38 17.29
N ALA A 235 -0.68 -9.68 16.35
CA ALA A 235 -1.84 -10.52 16.61
C ALA A 235 -1.48 -11.99 16.89
N ASN A 236 -0.46 -12.52 16.20
CA ASN A 236 -0.02 -13.91 16.36
C ASN A 236 1.50 -14.03 16.40
N LYS A 237 2.01 -14.85 17.32
CA LYS A 237 3.43 -15.19 17.40
C LYS A 237 3.69 -16.57 16.81
N LYS A 238 4.81 -16.71 16.09
CA LYS A 238 5.25 -18.00 15.55
C LYS A 238 5.79 -18.89 16.67
N GLY A 239 5.38 -20.16 16.69
CA GLY A 239 5.92 -21.15 17.63
C GLY A 239 7.42 -21.42 17.42
N VAL A 240 8.07 -21.93 18.46
CA VAL A 240 9.48 -22.35 18.42
C VAL A 240 9.59 -23.71 17.75
N ARG A 241 10.58 -23.89 16.88
CA ARG A 241 10.86 -25.18 16.24
C ARG A 241 11.49 -26.13 17.27
N SER A 242 10.90 -27.31 17.47
CA SER A 242 11.41 -28.33 18.40
C SER A 242 12.59 -29.12 17.85
N GLY A 243 12.68 -29.30 16.52
CA GLY A 243 13.75 -30.04 15.85
C GLY A 243 14.74 -29.15 15.10
N ASN A 244 15.98 -29.64 14.98
CA ASN A 244 17.03 -29.05 14.16
C ASN A 244 17.17 -29.81 12.83
N TYR A 245 17.02 -29.12 11.70
CA TYR A 245 17.17 -29.71 10.35
C TYR A 245 18.44 -29.22 9.63
N LYS A 246 19.47 -28.82 10.38
CA LYS A 246 20.75 -28.40 9.81
C LYS A 246 21.62 -29.62 9.47
N TYR A 247 21.87 -29.84 8.19
CA TYR A 247 22.78 -30.88 7.71
C TYR A 247 24.26 -30.43 7.82
N LYS A 248 25.17 -31.40 7.94
CA LYS A 248 26.63 -31.13 7.91
C LYS A 248 27.06 -30.72 6.50
N LYS A 249 28.11 -29.91 6.37
CA LYS A 249 28.70 -29.58 5.05
C LYS A 249 29.15 -30.86 4.35
N GLY A 250 28.91 -30.96 3.04
CA GLY A 250 29.25 -32.13 2.22
C GLY A 250 28.11 -33.13 2.01
N THR A 251 26.92 -32.91 2.58
CA THR A 251 25.75 -33.79 2.36
C THR A 251 25.08 -33.64 0.98
N THR A 252 25.33 -32.53 0.29
CA THR A 252 24.76 -32.25 -1.04
C THR A 252 25.80 -32.56 -2.11
N GLY A 253 25.48 -33.43 -3.07
CA GLY A 253 26.35 -33.71 -4.21
C GLY A 253 26.50 -32.48 -5.11
N VAL A 254 27.74 -32.04 -5.35
CA VAL A 254 28.08 -30.92 -6.22
C VAL A 254 28.75 -31.47 -7.48
N LEU A 255 28.21 -31.17 -8.66
CA LEU A 255 28.73 -31.68 -9.94
C LEU A 255 29.92 -30.85 -10.45
N SER A 256 29.85 -29.53 -10.29
CA SER A 256 30.91 -28.60 -10.66
C SER A 256 30.90 -27.40 -9.73
N GLU A 257 32.08 -26.87 -9.45
CA GLU A 257 32.28 -25.67 -8.64
C GLU A 257 33.18 -24.72 -9.43
N LYS A 258 32.86 -23.43 -9.39
CA LYS A 258 33.71 -22.37 -9.96
C LYS A 258 33.92 -21.31 -8.90
N ILE A 259 35.17 -21.06 -8.57
CA ILE A 259 35.59 -20.02 -7.63
C ILE A 259 36.12 -18.84 -8.45
N THR A 260 35.49 -17.66 -8.28
CA THR A 260 35.96 -16.42 -8.89
C THR A 260 36.55 -15.55 -7.79
N HIS A 261 37.87 -15.35 -7.84
CA HIS A 261 38.54 -14.44 -6.92
C HIS A 261 38.35 -12.99 -7.38
N PHE A 262 37.98 -12.11 -6.46
CA PHE A 262 37.93 -10.67 -6.70
C PHE A 262 39.27 -10.06 -6.28
N ASN A 263 39.96 -9.40 -7.20
CA ASN A 263 41.10 -8.56 -6.86
C ASN A 263 40.55 -7.19 -6.44
N LEU A 264 40.61 -6.92 -5.14
CA LEU A 264 40.30 -5.60 -4.59
C LEU A 264 41.62 -4.84 -4.47
N ASP A 265 41.86 -3.89 -5.36
CA ASP A 265 42.95 -2.92 -5.18
C ASP A 265 42.47 -1.87 -4.17
N VAL A 266 43.19 -1.71 -3.07
CA VAL A 266 42.92 -0.64 -2.09
C VAL A 266 43.32 0.68 -2.75
N VAL A 267 42.33 1.43 -3.26
CA VAL A 267 42.57 2.70 -3.97
C VAL A 267 42.78 3.86 -2.98
N GLU A 268 42.12 3.84 -1.83
CA GLU A 268 42.23 4.91 -0.84
C GLU A 268 41.83 4.40 0.56
N GLU A 269 42.63 4.74 1.56
CA GLU A 269 42.34 4.48 2.98
C GLU A 269 42.02 5.82 3.64
N SER A 270 40.78 6.02 4.08
CA SER A 270 40.39 7.21 4.86
C SER A 270 40.20 6.82 6.31
N ILE A 271 41.09 7.29 7.17
CA ILE A 271 40.98 7.15 8.63
C ILE A 271 40.09 8.29 9.12
N GLN A 272 38.83 7.99 9.44
CA GLN A 272 37.99 8.90 10.21
C GLN A 272 38.23 8.64 11.70
N THR A 273 38.99 9.51 12.34
CA THR A 273 39.04 9.56 13.80
C THR A 273 37.73 10.16 14.32
N MET A 274 36.92 9.36 15.00
CA MET A 274 35.81 9.89 15.80
C MET A 274 36.40 10.60 17.02
N ASP A 275 36.17 11.92 17.11
CA ASP A 275 36.40 12.67 18.33
C ASP A 275 35.41 12.17 19.39
N THR A 276 35.92 11.65 20.50
CA THR A 276 35.13 11.16 21.65
C THR A 276 35.28 12.12 22.83
N SER A 277 35.25 13.43 22.55
CA SER A 277 35.15 14.48 23.57
C SER A 277 33.71 14.82 23.93
#